data_AF-A0A0A9DSV3-F1
#
_entry.id   AF-A0A0A9DSV3-F1
#
_cell.length_a   1.000
_cell.length_b   1.000
_cell.length_c   1.000
_cell.angle_alpha   90.00
_cell.angle_beta   90.00
_cell.angle_gamma   90.00
#
_symmetry.space_group_name_H-M   'P 1'
#
loop_
_entity.id
_entity.type
_entity.pdbx_description
1 polymer ?
#
loop_
_entity_poly.entity_id
_entity_poly.type
_entity_poly.pdbx_seq_one_letter_code
_entity_poly.pdbx_strand_id
1 'polypeptide(L)'
;MHGCGSVKADNFALPNMPVPPNSFRGIKKRKSSIMWWLAICVDDTSKKGRYTNTVNLLRKYLGDFLIATYLNLVQDSCYDDTYIGGIEREVLLKTFDTLWNDYLVNMNKLSSAVNVGSFGHRNPLEEYKIDDCRFFISMLSATRRLTVEALLHYWPSPMESDENS
;
A
#
# COMPACT_ATOMS: atom_id res chain seq x y z
N MET A 1 -14.41 37.24 -10.81
CA MET A 1 -14.38 36.72 -9.42
C MET A 1 -15.21 35.45 -9.38
N HIS A 2 -14.60 34.27 -9.31
CA HIS A 2 -15.32 33.02 -8.99
C HIS A 2 -14.61 32.36 -7.82
N GLY A 3 -15.28 32.39 -6.67
CA GLY A 3 -14.76 31.87 -5.41
C GLY A 3 -14.66 30.35 -5.47
N CYS A 4 -13.42 29.86 -5.33
CA CYS A 4 -13.15 28.49 -4.96
C CYS A 4 -13.58 28.34 -3.49
N GLY A 5 -14.80 27.85 -3.27
CA GLY A 5 -15.27 27.52 -1.94
C GLY A 5 -14.37 26.45 -1.34
N SER A 6 -13.71 26.79 -0.23
CA SER A 6 -12.99 25.84 0.63
C SER A 6 -13.95 24.75 1.07
N VAL A 7 -13.91 23.60 0.39
CA VAL A 7 -14.68 22.43 0.80
C VAL A 7 -13.97 21.85 2.02
N LYS A 8 -14.53 22.12 3.21
CA LYS A 8 -14.02 21.62 4.49
C LYS A 8 -13.85 20.11 4.43
N ALA A 9 -12.62 19.66 4.60
CA ALA A 9 -12.19 18.29 4.41
C ALA A 9 -12.72 17.28 5.45
N ASP A 10 -13.53 17.75 6.41
CA ASP A 10 -13.65 17.14 7.73
C ASP A 10 -14.98 16.40 7.96
N ASN A 11 -15.97 16.53 7.08
CA ASN A 11 -17.24 15.80 7.19
C ASN A 11 -17.77 15.44 5.80
N PHE A 12 -17.29 14.32 5.23
CA PHE A 12 -17.84 13.79 3.98
C PHE A 12 -18.42 12.39 4.20
N ALA A 13 -19.73 12.29 4.07
CA ALA A 13 -20.45 11.03 3.92
C ALA A 13 -20.87 10.91 2.45
N LEU A 14 -20.44 9.84 1.78
CA LEU A 14 -21.04 9.47 0.49
C LEU A 14 -22.49 9.01 0.76
N PRO A 15 -23.46 9.32 -0.13
CA PRO A 15 -24.83 8.86 0.04
C PRO A 15 -24.86 7.33 0.16
N ASN A 16 -25.52 6.80 1.20
CA ASN A 16 -25.67 5.37 1.53
C ASN A 16 -24.40 4.62 1.96
N MET A 17 -23.30 5.30 2.31
CA MET A 17 -22.10 4.64 2.83
C MET A 17 -21.97 4.87 4.34
N PRO A 18 -21.53 3.87 5.14
CA PRO A 18 -21.26 4.08 6.56
C PRO A 18 -20.26 5.23 6.74
N VAL A 19 -20.48 6.07 7.75
CA VAL A 19 -19.52 7.12 8.09
C VAL A 19 -18.21 6.44 8.48
N PRO A 20 -17.07 6.82 7.88
CA PRO A 20 -15.81 6.18 8.20
C PRO A 20 -15.52 6.42 9.70
N PRO A 21 -15.15 5.38 10.47
CA PRO A 21 -14.94 5.52 11.91
C PRO A 21 -13.83 6.53 12.15
N ASN A 22 -14.17 7.73 12.62
CA ASN A 22 -13.25 8.79 12.99
C ASN A 22 -12.05 8.96 12.02
N SER A 23 -12.27 9.54 10.83
CA SER A 23 -11.28 9.84 9.77
C SER A 23 -9.94 10.49 10.20
N PHE A 24 -9.77 10.83 11.48
CA PHE A 24 -8.62 11.56 11.99
C PHE A 24 -8.02 11.04 13.30
N ARG A 25 -8.41 9.85 13.80
CA ARG A 25 -7.85 9.36 15.09
C ARG A 25 -6.36 9.05 15.02
N GLY A 26 -5.85 8.50 13.90
CA GLY A 26 -4.42 8.15 13.74
C GLY A 26 -3.54 9.24 13.14
N ILE A 27 -4.06 10.00 12.16
CA ILE A 27 -3.22 10.89 11.34
C ILE A 27 -3.01 12.27 12.01
N LYS A 28 -3.76 12.61 13.07
CA LYS A 28 -3.62 13.88 13.80
C LYS A 28 -2.34 14.03 14.62
N LYS A 29 -1.49 13.01 14.75
CA LYS A 29 -0.22 13.15 15.50
C LYS A 29 0.81 14.07 14.80
N ARG A 30 0.76 14.28 13.47
CA ARG A 30 1.61 15.28 12.75
C ARG A 30 0.93 15.83 11.50
N LYS A 31 0.83 17.16 11.37
CA LYS A 31 0.34 17.84 10.15
C LYS A 31 1.13 17.43 8.88
N SER A 32 2.43 17.14 9.01
CA SER A 32 3.27 16.62 7.91
C SER A 32 2.81 15.25 7.40
N SER A 33 2.29 14.40 8.28
CA SER A 33 1.78 13.08 7.92
C SER A 33 0.49 13.17 7.12
N ILE A 34 -0.39 14.14 7.40
CA ILE A 34 -1.62 14.37 6.61
C ILE A 34 -1.29 14.84 5.19
N MET A 35 -0.37 15.81 5.04
CA MET A 35 0.03 16.29 3.72
C MET A 35 0.73 15.20 2.91
N TRP A 36 1.56 14.37 3.56
CA TRP A 36 2.19 13.22 2.93
C TRP A 36 1.20 12.11 2.57
N TRP A 37 0.23 11.81 3.45
CA TRP A 37 -0.85 10.87 3.15
C TRP A 37 -1.71 11.33 1.99
N LEU A 38 -2.07 12.61 1.94
CA LEU A 38 -2.79 13.19 0.82
C LEU A 38 -1.96 13.10 -0.46
N ALA A 39 -0.65 13.30 -0.41
CA ALA A 39 0.23 13.11 -1.57
C ALA A 39 0.30 11.65 -2.03
N ILE A 40 0.33 10.67 -1.11
CA ILE A 40 0.28 9.24 -1.44
C ILE A 40 -1.06 8.86 -2.07
N CYS A 41 -2.15 9.46 -1.59
CA CYS A 41 -3.48 9.25 -2.13
C CYS A 41 -3.76 10.10 -3.38
N VAL A 42 -2.87 11.01 -3.78
CA VAL A 42 -3.02 11.72 -5.05
C VAL A 42 -2.40 10.86 -6.14
N ASP A 43 -3.22 10.53 -7.13
CA ASP A 43 -2.80 9.72 -8.26
C ASP A 43 -2.53 10.65 -9.44
N ASP A 44 -1.26 10.98 -9.62
CA ASP A 44 -0.78 11.76 -10.77
C ASP A 44 -0.77 10.94 -12.08
N THR A 45 -1.02 9.63 -12.01
CA THR A 45 -1.06 8.76 -13.21
C THR A 45 -2.38 8.84 -13.96
N SER A 46 -3.46 9.26 -13.28
CA SER A 46 -4.76 9.47 -13.89
C SER A 46 -4.80 10.79 -14.66
N LYS A 47 -4.99 10.73 -15.99
CA LYS A 47 -5.23 11.93 -16.81
C LYS A 47 -6.35 12.75 -16.16
N LYS A 48 -6.14 14.06 -15.94
CA LYS A 48 -7.18 14.99 -15.43
C LYS A 48 -8.45 14.83 -16.28
N GLY A 49 -9.40 14.07 -15.75
CA GLY A 49 -10.63 13.69 -16.40
C GLY A 49 -11.82 14.11 -15.56
N ARG A 50 -13.04 13.94 -16.09
CA ARG A 50 -14.27 14.37 -15.41
C ARG A 50 -14.49 13.71 -14.04
N TYR A 51 -13.85 12.57 -13.78
CA TYR A 51 -14.02 11.78 -12.55
C TYR A 51 -12.84 11.87 -11.58
N THR A 52 -11.78 12.64 -11.89
CA THR A 52 -10.58 12.70 -11.04
C THR A 52 -10.92 13.11 -9.61
N ASN A 53 -11.84 14.05 -9.41
CA ASN A 53 -12.28 14.46 -8.08
C ASN A 53 -13.01 13.34 -7.33
N THR A 54 -13.90 12.60 -8.01
CA THR A 54 -14.63 11.47 -7.43
C THR A 54 -13.68 10.33 -7.05
N VAL A 55 -12.71 10.03 -7.90
CA VAL A 55 -11.69 9.00 -7.65
C VAL A 55 -10.81 9.37 -6.44
N ASN A 56 -10.35 10.62 -6.38
CA ASN A 56 -9.54 11.09 -5.25
C ASN A 56 -10.35 11.07 -3.94
N LEU A 57 -11.64 11.42 -4.00
CA LEU A 57 -12.52 11.34 -2.84
C LEU A 57 -12.71 9.90 -2.36
N LEU A 58 -13.00 8.97 -3.28
CA LEU A 58 -13.16 7.56 -2.94
C LEU A 58 -11.88 6.98 -2.35
N ARG A 59 -10.73 7.32 -2.91
CA ARG A 59 -9.43 6.87 -2.40
C ARG A 59 -9.16 7.41 -1.00
N LYS A 60 -9.48 8.68 -0.74
CA LYS A 60 -9.40 9.25 0.61
C LYS A 60 -10.30 8.46 1.58
N TYR A 61 -11.57 8.27 1.23
CA TYR A 61 -12.52 7.54 2.07
C TYR A 61 -12.03 6.12 2.40
N LEU A 62 -11.59 5.36 1.39
CA LEU A 62 -11.10 3.99 1.59
C LEU A 62 -9.80 3.97 2.40
N GLY A 63 -8.90 4.94 2.18
CA GLY A 63 -7.69 5.11 2.99
C GLY A 63 -8.00 5.37 4.45
N ASP A 64 -8.92 6.30 4.74
CA ASP A 64 -9.38 6.59 6.09
C ASP A 64 -10.00 5.35 6.76
N PHE A 65 -10.82 4.59 6.02
CA PHE A 65 -11.45 3.36 6.51
C PHE A 65 -10.42 2.27 6.86
N LEU A 66 -9.40 2.07 6.03
CA LEU A 66 -8.33 1.10 6.28
C LEU A 66 -7.52 1.49 7.52
N ILE A 67 -7.16 2.76 7.65
CA ILE A 67 -6.42 3.27 8.81
C ILE A 67 -7.25 3.12 10.09
N ALA A 68 -8.54 3.44 10.03
CA ALA A 68 -9.44 3.29 11.18
C ALA A 68 -9.56 1.83 11.62
N THR A 69 -9.76 0.91 10.67
CA THR A 69 -9.83 -0.53 10.94
C THR A 69 -8.55 -1.03 11.60
N TYR A 70 -7.39 -0.65 11.07
CA TYR A 70 -6.09 -1.02 11.64
C TYR A 70 -5.92 -0.50 13.08
N LEU A 71 -6.25 0.76 13.34
CA LEU A 71 -6.10 1.35 14.68
C LEU A 71 -7.04 0.71 15.71
N ASN A 72 -8.23 0.30 15.29
CA ASN A 72 -9.15 -0.43 16.17
C ASN A 72 -8.58 -1.81 16.50
N LEU A 73 -8.08 -2.55 15.50
CA LEU A 73 -7.43 -3.84 15.71
C LEU A 73 -6.24 -3.74 16.68
N VAL A 74 -5.39 -2.74 16.47
CA VAL A 74 -4.26 -2.43 17.36
C VAL A 74 -4.74 -2.08 18.76
N GLN A 75 -5.81 -1.32 18.91
CA GLN A 75 -6.33 -0.97 20.25
C GLN A 75 -6.94 -2.18 20.96
N ASP A 76 -7.69 -3.02 20.25
CA ASP A 76 -8.37 -4.20 20.81
C ASP A 76 -7.38 -5.25 21.32
N SER A 77 -6.16 -5.26 20.77
CA SER A 77 -5.09 -6.14 21.20
C SER A 77 -4.47 -5.89 22.55
N CYS A 78 -4.52 -4.63 23.02
CA CYS A 78 -3.78 -4.16 24.18
C CYS A 78 -2.23 -4.40 24.14
N TYR A 79 -1.60 -4.51 22.95
CA TYR A 79 -0.14 -4.61 22.86
C TYR A 79 0.58 -3.27 22.98
N ASP A 80 1.84 -3.31 23.41
CA ASP A 80 2.71 -2.13 23.48
C ASP A 80 3.14 -1.66 22.07
N ASP A 81 3.25 -0.35 21.90
CA ASP A 81 3.63 0.29 20.62
C ASP A 81 4.95 -0.28 20.05
N THR A 82 5.90 -0.68 20.91
CA THR A 82 7.19 -1.26 20.46
C THR A 82 7.02 -2.66 19.87
N TYR A 83 6.17 -3.48 20.47
CA TYR A 83 5.86 -4.82 19.99
C TYR A 83 5.14 -4.77 18.64
N ILE A 84 4.18 -3.86 18.52
CA ILE A 84 3.43 -3.62 17.28
C ILE A 84 4.37 -3.20 16.15
N GLY A 85 5.30 -2.27 16.42
CA GLY A 85 6.32 -1.89 15.44
C GLY A 85 7.24 -3.05 15.04
N GLY A 86 7.49 -4.00 15.94
CA GLY A 86 8.19 -5.26 15.64
C GLY A 86 7.42 -6.12 14.63
N ILE A 87 6.12 -6.34 14.87
CA ILE A 87 5.24 -7.07 13.97
C ILE A 87 5.16 -6.39 12.60
N GLU A 88 4.92 -5.08 12.56
CA GLU A 88 4.84 -4.31 11.31
C GLU A 88 6.09 -4.50 10.45
N ARG A 89 7.26 -4.40 11.09
CA ARG A 89 8.55 -4.59 10.43
C ARG A 89 8.75 -6.02 9.95
N GLU A 90 8.40 -7.00 10.77
CA GLU A 90 8.56 -8.41 10.45
C GLU A 90 7.68 -8.82 9.26
N VAL A 91 6.40 -8.42 9.28
CA VAL A 91 5.46 -8.69 8.18
C VAL A 91 5.94 -8.06 6.88
N LEU A 92 6.41 -6.81 6.92
CA LEU A 92 6.96 -6.14 5.75
C LEU A 92 8.19 -6.88 5.19
N LEU A 93 9.15 -7.23 6.05
CA LEU A 93 10.38 -7.90 5.62
C LEU A 93 10.10 -9.29 5.04
N LYS A 94 9.29 -10.11 5.72
CA LYS A 94 8.90 -11.45 5.22
C LYS A 94 8.21 -11.37 3.87
N THR A 95 7.30 -10.40 3.70
CA THR A 95 6.60 -10.19 2.43
C THR A 95 7.56 -9.75 1.33
N PHE A 96 8.45 -8.80 1.63
CA PHE A 96 9.43 -8.30 0.69
C PHE A 96 10.42 -9.38 0.25
N ASP A 97 10.98 -10.13 1.19
CA ASP A 97 11.98 -11.17 0.91
C ASP A 97 11.42 -12.26 0.00
N THR A 98 10.16 -12.66 0.24
CA THR A 98 9.46 -13.65 -0.60
C THR A 98 9.33 -13.15 -2.04
N LEU A 99 8.83 -11.93 -2.22
CA LEU A 99 8.63 -11.35 -3.56
C LEU A 99 9.95 -11.02 -4.26
N TRP A 100 10.98 -10.63 -3.51
CA TRP A 100 12.32 -10.38 -4.02
C TRP A 100 12.95 -11.66 -4.58
N ASN A 101 12.79 -12.79 -3.88
CA ASN A 101 13.24 -14.09 -4.37
C ASN A 101 12.56 -14.43 -5.71
N ASP A 102 11.23 -14.32 -5.78
CA ASP A 102 10.47 -14.57 -7.01
C ASP A 102 10.92 -13.66 -8.17
N TYR A 103 11.16 -12.39 -7.87
CA TYR A 103 11.70 -11.44 -8.84
C TYR A 103 13.08 -11.87 -9.37
N LEU A 104 14.02 -12.26 -8.50
CA LEU A 104 15.34 -12.75 -8.91
C LEU A 104 15.25 -14.03 -9.75
N VAL A 105 14.38 -14.96 -9.38
CA VAL A 105 14.13 -16.18 -10.16
C VAL A 105 13.60 -15.83 -11.55
N ASN A 106 12.69 -14.85 -11.65
CA ASN A 106 12.19 -14.38 -12.94
C ASN A 106 13.27 -13.66 -13.77
N MET A 107 14.15 -12.87 -13.14
CA MET A 107 15.28 -12.22 -13.82
C MET A 107 16.27 -13.23 -14.39
N ASN A 108 16.58 -14.30 -13.66
CA ASN A 108 17.45 -15.36 -14.14
C ASN A 108 16.88 -16.07 -15.38
N LYS A 109 15.55 -16.30 -15.42
CA LYS A 109 14.86 -16.86 -16.60
C LYS A 109 14.95 -15.92 -17.79
N LEU A 110 14.71 -14.63 -17.58
CA LEU A 110 14.75 -13.61 -18.62
C LEU A 110 16.16 -13.45 -19.21
N SER A 111 17.18 -13.43 -18.35
CA SER A 111 18.60 -13.38 -18.75
C SER A 111 19.00 -14.60 -19.58
N SER A 112 18.53 -15.78 -19.20
CA SER A 112 18.77 -17.02 -19.96
C SER A 112 18.14 -16.97 -21.36
N ALA A 113 16.95 -16.37 -21.51
CA ALA A 113 16.28 -16.23 -22.80
C ALA A 113 17.01 -15.27 -23.75
N VAL A 114 17.56 -14.17 -23.22
CA VAL A 114 18.39 -13.20 -23.99
C VAL A 114 19.63 -13.87 -24.58
N ASN A 115 20.23 -14.82 -23.87
CA ASN A 115 21.40 -15.56 -24.34
C ASN A 115 21.07 -16.62 -25.42
N VAL A 116 19.79 -17.03 -25.55
CA VAL A 116 19.37 -18.16 -26.41
C VAL A 116 18.72 -17.69 -27.72
N GLY A 117 18.19 -16.47 -27.80
CA GLY A 117 17.47 -16.02 -28.99
C GLY A 117 17.57 -14.52 -29.25
N SER A 118 18.48 -14.12 -30.14
CA SER A 118 18.54 -12.77 -30.71
C SER A 118 18.24 -12.80 -32.22
N PHE A 119 17.06 -13.31 -32.60
CA PHE A 119 16.53 -13.13 -33.96
C PHE A 119 15.30 -12.21 -33.91
N GLY A 120 15.52 -10.90 -33.73
CA GLY A 120 14.48 -9.87 -33.70
C GLY A 120 15.01 -8.47 -34.01
N HIS A 121 14.14 -7.57 -34.48
CA HIS A 121 14.49 -6.19 -34.86
C HIS A 121 14.79 -5.26 -33.66
N ARG A 122 14.52 -5.71 -32.42
CA ARG A 122 14.78 -4.96 -31.19
C ARG A 122 15.97 -5.57 -30.45
N ASN A 123 16.75 -4.71 -29.79
CA ASN A 123 17.91 -5.17 -29.04
C ASN A 123 17.46 -5.98 -27.82
N PRO A 124 17.89 -7.24 -27.67
CA PRO A 124 17.43 -8.09 -26.56
C PRO A 124 17.84 -7.55 -25.18
N LEU A 125 18.94 -6.77 -25.12
CA LEU A 125 19.37 -6.06 -23.92
C LEU A 125 18.43 -4.90 -23.52
N GLU A 126 17.80 -4.24 -24.49
CA GLU A 126 16.83 -3.18 -24.20
C GLU A 126 15.52 -3.77 -23.68
N GLU A 127 15.06 -4.88 -24.27
CA GLU A 127 13.87 -5.60 -23.80
C GLU A 127 14.07 -6.13 -22.38
N TYR A 128 15.24 -6.70 -22.09
CA TYR A 128 15.60 -7.12 -20.73
C TYR A 128 15.44 -5.98 -19.71
N LYS A 129 16.00 -4.80 -19.99
CA LYS A 129 15.93 -3.65 -19.07
C LYS A 129 14.50 -3.16 -18.86
N ILE A 130 13.68 -3.16 -19.92
CA ILE A 130 12.28 -2.75 -19.83
C ILE A 130 11.49 -3.72 -18.97
N ASP A 131 11.64 -5.02 -19.21
CA ASP A 131 10.93 -6.05 -18.46
C ASP A 131 11.41 -6.14 -17.01
N ASP A 132 12.71 -6.00 -16.76
CA ASP A 132 13.29 -5.89 -15.42
C ASP A 132 12.64 -4.75 -14.61
N CYS A 133 12.61 -3.55 -15.18
CA CYS A 133 11.94 -2.40 -14.56
C CYS A 133 10.45 -2.69 -14.30
N ARG A 134 9.75 -3.32 -15.26
CA ARG A 134 8.33 -3.66 -15.12
C ARG A 134 8.11 -4.65 -13.97
N PHE A 135 8.92 -5.69 -13.87
CA PHE A 135 8.82 -6.68 -12.82
C PHE A 135 9.17 -6.10 -11.45
N PHE A 136 10.20 -5.26 -11.36
CA PHE A 136 10.56 -4.57 -10.12
C PHE A 136 9.43 -3.67 -9.60
N ILE A 137 8.84 -2.83 -10.46
CA ILE A 137 7.69 -1.99 -10.08
C ILE A 137 6.49 -2.83 -9.64
N SER A 138 6.23 -3.92 -10.37
CA SER A 138 5.14 -4.85 -10.03
C SER A 138 5.36 -5.52 -8.66
N MET A 139 6.61 -5.93 -8.38
CA MET A 139 7.03 -6.50 -7.10
C MET A 139 6.81 -5.50 -5.96
N LEU A 140 7.26 -4.26 -6.10
CA LEU A 140 7.05 -3.22 -5.07
C LEU A 140 5.55 -2.94 -4.82
N SER A 141 4.73 -2.94 -5.87
CA SER A 141 3.28 -2.81 -5.74
C SER A 141 2.67 -4.00 -5.01
N ALA A 142 3.12 -5.21 -5.30
CA ALA A 142 2.68 -6.43 -4.62
C ALA A 142 3.09 -6.42 -3.14
N THR A 143 4.32 -6.01 -2.81
CA THR A 143 4.79 -5.90 -1.41
C THR A 143 3.86 -5.00 -0.62
N ARG A 144 3.59 -3.79 -1.11
CA ARG A 144 2.69 -2.84 -0.41
C ARG A 144 1.30 -3.44 -0.17
N ARG A 145 0.72 -4.10 -1.17
CA ARG A 145 -0.60 -4.71 -1.08
C ARG A 145 -0.63 -5.84 -0.06
N LEU A 146 0.30 -6.80 -0.17
CA LEU A 146 0.35 -7.99 0.67
C LEU A 146 0.71 -7.64 2.13
N THR A 147 1.58 -6.66 2.36
CA THR A 147 1.89 -6.20 3.72
C THR A 147 0.65 -5.62 4.39
N VAL A 148 -0.12 -4.76 3.71
CA VAL A 148 -1.36 -4.20 4.28
C VAL A 148 -2.40 -5.28 4.53
N GLU A 149 -2.55 -6.23 3.60
CA GLU A 149 -3.46 -7.37 3.75
C GLU A 149 -3.09 -8.25 4.95
N ALA A 150 -1.80 -8.55 5.10
CA ALA A 150 -1.28 -9.34 6.22
C ALA A 150 -1.50 -8.62 7.55
N LEU A 151 -1.22 -7.32 7.65
CA LEU A 151 -1.42 -6.56 8.90
C LEU A 151 -2.89 -6.48 9.34
N LEU A 152 -3.84 -6.55 8.41
CA LEU A 152 -5.27 -6.53 8.73
C LEU A 152 -5.82 -7.89 9.16
N HIS A 153 -5.18 -8.99 8.74
CA HIS A 153 -5.59 -10.35 9.12
C HIS A 153 -4.79 -10.92 10.29
N TYR A 154 -3.51 -10.56 10.38
CA TYR A 154 -2.58 -11.11 11.34
C TYR A 154 -2.57 -10.25 12.60
N TRP A 155 -3.28 -10.72 13.61
CA TRP A 155 -3.06 -10.26 14.96
C TRP A 155 -3.01 -11.47 15.89
N PRO A 156 -1.83 -11.86 16.41
CA PRO A 156 -1.77 -12.93 17.37
C PRO A 156 -2.61 -12.50 18.57
N SER A 157 -3.62 -13.29 18.93
CA SER A 157 -4.33 -13.10 20.18
C SER A 157 -3.34 -13.38 21.32
N PRO A 158 -3.36 -12.62 22.44
CA PRO A 158 -2.43 -12.83 23.56
C PRO A 158 -2.52 -14.23 24.22
N MET A 159 -3.40 -15.12 23.73
CA MET A 159 -3.71 -16.41 24.33
C MET A 159 -3.22 -17.64 23.54
N GLU A 160 -2.36 -17.49 22.54
CA GLU A 160 -1.61 -18.65 22.02
C GLU A 160 -0.25 -18.73 22.72
N SER A 161 -0.37 -19.23 23.95
CA SER A 161 0.62 -19.90 24.79
C SER A 161 1.91 -20.36 24.11
N ASP A 162 3.03 -19.88 24.65
CA ASP A 162 4.29 -20.62 24.78
C ASP A 162 4.05 -21.88 25.65
N GLU A 163 3.33 -22.85 25.11
CA GLU A 163 3.13 -24.17 25.69
C GLU A 163 3.35 -25.23 24.59
N ASN A 164 4.52 -25.19 23.94
CA ASN A 164 5.20 -26.36 23.37
C ASN A 164 6.55 -26.01 22.70
N SER A 165 7.64 -26.08 23.47
CA SER A 165 8.91 -26.79 23.16
C SER A 165 10.09 -26.22 23.94
#